data_AF-A0A7H4PG23-F1
#
_entry.id   AF-A0A7H4PG23-F1
#
_cell.length_a   1.000
_cell.length_b   1.000
_cell.length_c   1.000
_cell.angle_alpha   90.00
_cell.angle_beta   90.00
_cell.angle_gamma   90.00
#
_symmetry.space_group_name_H-M   'P 1'
#
loop_
_entity.id
_entity.type
_entity.pdbx_description
1 polymer ?
#
loop_
_entity_poly.entity_id
_entity_poly.type
_entity_poly.pdbx_seq_one_letter_code
_entity_poly.pdbx_strand_id
1 'polypeptide(L)'
;MKNNEIVIFSVSKTITQRIMNVLIERKLDVPVYEFRYSDVLDKANEMIQSGAKIIISRGGTAALLRNNISIPVIEIAHDFHGVYRILQQAKIKSQKIAAVGFPQFCNALRHYQNMTNEEFKICQVYNHNDIENVIKNLSENDYHTVIGGLTVAEMAKKYNLNAIMGDTDNISIEQAINEAYSLLKYLNRENTKLIMSHAALNQAREGIMCIDQLGEIININAIGLSLFQCHVGDKIFKKRGI
;
A
#
# COMPACT_ATOMS: atom_id res chain seq x y z
N MET A 1 2.18 -1.63 -26.40
CA MET A 1 2.63 -2.30 -25.16
C MET A 1 1.53 -2.13 -24.13
N LYS A 2 1.08 -3.21 -23.47
CA LYS A 2 0.10 -3.09 -22.38
C LYS A 2 0.70 -2.22 -21.28
N ASN A 3 -0.09 -1.24 -20.79
CA ASN A 3 0.40 -0.26 -19.84
C ASN A 3 0.39 -0.86 -18.42
N ASN A 4 1.46 -1.57 -18.06
CA ASN A 4 1.58 -2.27 -16.77
C ASN A 4 2.08 -1.34 -15.63
N GLU A 5 1.82 -0.04 -15.72
CA GLU A 5 2.26 0.95 -14.72
C GLU A 5 1.51 0.82 -13.39
N ILE A 6 0.30 0.24 -13.41
CA ILE A 6 -0.49 -0.11 -12.23
C ILE A 6 -0.65 -1.63 -12.21
N VAL A 7 -0.42 -2.25 -11.06
CA VAL A 7 -0.62 -3.69 -10.84
C VAL A 7 -1.48 -3.90 -9.61
N ILE A 8 -2.39 -4.88 -9.65
CA ILE A 8 -3.23 -5.23 -8.50
C ILE A 8 -2.83 -6.61 -7.96
N PHE A 9 -2.52 -6.67 -6.66
CA PHE A 9 -2.34 -7.92 -5.92
C PHE A 9 -3.55 -8.22 -5.05
N SER A 10 -4.34 -9.19 -5.49
CA SER A 10 -5.51 -9.70 -4.78
C SER A 10 -5.12 -10.83 -3.81
N VAL A 11 -5.88 -10.93 -2.71
CA VAL A 11 -5.59 -11.84 -1.59
C VAL A 11 -6.55 -13.02 -1.49
N SER A 12 -7.61 -13.08 -2.31
CA SER A 12 -8.54 -14.20 -2.37
C SER A 12 -9.35 -14.23 -3.66
N LYS A 13 -9.81 -15.40 -4.07
CA LYS A 13 -10.66 -15.60 -5.27
C LYS A 13 -11.88 -14.69 -5.32
N THR A 14 -12.58 -14.53 -4.20
CA THR A 14 -13.76 -13.67 -4.11
C THR A 14 -13.42 -12.21 -4.40
N ILE A 15 -12.32 -11.71 -3.83
CA ILE A 15 -11.87 -10.34 -4.04
C ILE A 15 -11.35 -10.19 -5.48
N THR A 16 -10.61 -11.17 -6.00
CA THR A 16 -10.14 -11.20 -7.39
C THR A 16 -11.30 -11.06 -8.35
N GLN A 17 -12.37 -11.85 -8.19
CA GLN A 17 -13.53 -11.78 -9.06
C GLN A 17 -14.21 -10.40 -9.00
N ARG A 18 -14.34 -9.80 -7.81
CA ARG A 18 -14.90 -8.45 -7.66
C ARG A 18 -14.04 -7.40 -8.37
N ILE A 19 -12.72 -7.45 -8.18
CA ILE A 19 -11.78 -6.55 -8.86
C ILE A 19 -11.93 -6.69 -10.38
N MET A 20 -11.95 -7.93 -10.90
CA MET A 20 -12.10 -8.19 -12.33
C MET A 20 -13.42 -7.64 -12.88
N ASN A 21 -14.53 -7.78 -12.15
CA ASN A 21 -15.81 -7.22 -12.57
C ASN A 21 -15.75 -5.69 -12.67
N VAL A 22 -15.20 -5.01 -11.65
CA VAL A 22 -15.03 -3.55 -11.65
C VAL A 22 -14.14 -3.10 -12.83
N LEU A 23 -13.05 -3.83 -13.12
CA LEU A 23 -12.18 -3.52 -14.25
C LEU A 23 -12.89 -3.67 -15.60
N ILE A 24 -13.69 -4.74 -15.77
CA ILE A 24 -14.48 -4.98 -16.99
C ILE A 24 -15.52 -3.88 -17.19
N GLU A 25 -16.32 -3.59 -16.16
CA GLU A 25 -17.36 -2.55 -16.20
C GLU A 25 -16.77 -1.18 -16.56
N ARG A 26 -15.58 -0.87 -16.05
CA ARG A 26 -14.86 0.38 -16.31
C ARG A 26 -14.00 0.35 -17.57
N LYS A 27 -13.93 -0.78 -18.28
CA LYS A 27 -13.09 -0.98 -19.48
C LYS A 27 -11.60 -0.66 -19.22
N LEU A 28 -11.09 -1.07 -18.06
CA LEU A 28 -9.71 -0.87 -17.64
C LEU A 28 -8.91 -2.16 -17.85
N ASP A 29 -7.76 -2.05 -18.51
CA ASP A 29 -6.80 -3.15 -18.68
C ASP A 29 -5.69 -3.01 -17.63
N VAL A 30 -5.96 -3.50 -16.42
CA VAL A 30 -5.01 -3.52 -15.30
C VAL A 30 -4.71 -4.98 -14.95
N PRO A 31 -3.44 -5.41 -14.93
CA PRO A 31 -3.09 -6.76 -14.54
C PRO A 31 -3.44 -7.02 -13.07
N VAL A 32 -4.14 -8.13 -12.82
CA VAL A 32 -4.50 -8.62 -11.49
C VAL A 32 -3.81 -9.95 -11.27
N TYR A 33 -3.09 -10.06 -10.16
CA TYR A 33 -2.51 -11.32 -9.73
C TYR A 33 -3.03 -11.70 -8.35
N GLU A 34 -3.43 -12.96 -8.20
CA GLU A 34 -3.85 -13.52 -6.92
C GLU A 34 -2.65 -14.19 -6.25
N PHE A 35 -2.26 -13.67 -5.08
CA PHE A 35 -1.16 -14.23 -4.30
C PHE A 35 -1.56 -14.45 -2.85
N ARG A 36 -0.99 -15.50 -2.27
CA ARG A 36 -0.89 -15.64 -0.82
C ARG A 36 0.39 -14.94 -0.34
N TYR A 37 0.38 -14.55 0.94
CA TYR A 37 1.35 -13.66 1.57
C TYR A 37 2.84 -13.92 1.24
N SER A 38 3.28 -15.18 1.12
CA SER A 38 4.70 -15.54 0.98
C SER A 38 5.35 -15.10 -0.33
N ASP A 39 4.60 -15.05 -1.43
CA ASP A 39 5.19 -14.95 -2.79
C ASP A 39 5.00 -13.54 -3.40
N VAL A 40 4.36 -12.64 -2.65
CA VAL A 40 3.94 -11.33 -3.19
C VAL A 40 5.12 -10.39 -3.42
N LEU A 41 6.19 -10.47 -2.62
CA LEU A 41 7.34 -9.58 -2.71
C LEU A 41 8.17 -9.85 -3.97
N ASP A 42 8.44 -11.11 -4.27
CA ASP A 42 9.19 -11.49 -5.46
C ASP A 42 8.46 -11.03 -6.72
N LYS A 43 7.14 -11.25 -6.78
CA LYS A 43 6.35 -10.76 -7.90
C LYS A 43 6.29 -9.24 -7.97
N ALA A 44 6.15 -8.56 -6.83
CA ALA A 44 6.15 -7.10 -6.79
C ALA A 44 7.46 -6.53 -7.38
N ASN A 45 8.60 -7.10 -7.01
CA ASN A 45 9.90 -6.70 -7.54
C ASN A 45 10.02 -6.96 -9.05
N GLU A 46 9.55 -8.12 -9.54
CA GLU A 46 9.51 -8.41 -10.97
C GLU A 46 8.67 -7.37 -11.73
N MET A 47 7.51 -6.99 -11.19
CA MET A 47 6.63 -5.99 -11.80
C MET A 47 7.25 -4.59 -11.79
N ILE A 48 7.94 -4.21 -10.70
CA ILE A 48 8.68 -2.94 -10.61
C ILE A 48 9.78 -2.89 -11.66
N GLN A 49 10.58 -3.96 -11.80
CA GLN A 49 11.60 -4.07 -12.84
C GLN A 49 11.01 -4.02 -14.25
N SER A 50 9.77 -4.48 -14.40
CA SER A 50 9.00 -4.42 -15.65
C SER A 50 8.28 -3.09 -15.90
N GLY A 51 8.49 -2.08 -15.02
CA GLY A 51 7.97 -0.73 -15.20
C GLY A 51 6.70 -0.40 -14.41
N ALA A 52 6.27 -1.25 -13.47
CA ALA A 52 5.21 -0.89 -12.54
C ALA A 52 5.62 0.32 -11.69
N LYS A 53 4.72 1.29 -11.58
CA LYS A 53 4.91 2.54 -10.82
C LYS A 53 4.03 2.60 -9.59
N ILE A 54 2.91 1.86 -9.56
CA ILE A 54 1.98 1.81 -8.45
C ILE A 54 1.48 0.38 -8.28
N ILE A 55 1.41 -0.08 -7.03
CA ILE A 55 0.75 -1.34 -6.66
C ILE A 55 -0.50 -1.06 -5.86
N ILE A 56 -1.58 -1.77 -6.17
CA ILE A 56 -2.81 -1.80 -5.37
C ILE A 56 -2.88 -3.16 -4.68
N SER A 57 -3.17 -3.17 -3.38
CA SER A 57 -3.41 -4.42 -2.64
C SER A 57 -4.35 -4.19 -1.45
N ARG A 58 -4.48 -5.15 -0.53
CA ARG A 58 -5.39 -5.05 0.63
C ARG A 58 -4.76 -5.60 1.90
N GLY A 59 -5.04 -4.92 3.03
CA GLY A 59 -4.77 -5.42 4.37
C GLY A 59 -3.31 -5.79 4.60
N GLY A 60 -3.08 -6.97 5.17
CA GLY A 60 -1.74 -7.44 5.52
C GLY A 60 -0.76 -7.48 4.33
N THR A 61 -1.25 -7.81 3.14
CA THR A 61 -0.44 -7.82 1.92
C THR A 61 -0.01 -6.40 1.54
N ALA A 62 -0.94 -5.43 1.60
CA ALA A 62 -0.61 -4.02 1.36
C ALA A 62 0.39 -3.47 2.39
N ALA A 63 0.23 -3.84 3.66
CA ALA A 63 1.17 -3.48 4.73
C ALA A 63 2.57 -4.05 4.49
N LEU A 64 2.68 -5.32 4.08
CA LEU A 64 3.96 -5.94 3.74
C LEU A 64 4.64 -5.23 2.57
N LEU A 65 3.91 -5.02 1.47
CA LEU A 65 4.44 -4.37 0.27
C LEU A 65 4.97 -2.98 0.59
N ARG A 66 4.18 -2.17 1.31
CA ARG A 66 4.53 -0.78 1.66
C ARG A 66 5.84 -0.67 2.45
N ASN A 67 6.18 -1.69 3.24
CA ASN A 67 7.39 -1.69 4.05
C ASN A 67 8.63 -2.22 3.31
N ASN A 68 8.46 -2.82 2.11
CA ASN A 68 9.54 -3.57 1.45
C ASN A 68 9.81 -3.15 -0.01
N ILE A 69 9.01 -2.26 -0.60
CA ILE A 69 9.19 -1.82 -1.98
C ILE A 69 9.34 -0.30 -2.08
N SER A 70 9.94 0.16 -3.18
CA SER A 70 10.26 1.58 -3.40
C SER A 70 9.15 2.40 -4.06
N ILE A 71 8.11 1.74 -4.59
CA ILE A 71 7.00 2.42 -5.27
C ILE A 71 5.76 2.53 -4.38
N PRO A 72 4.86 3.51 -4.62
CA PRO A 72 3.63 3.66 -3.84
C PRO A 72 2.74 2.41 -3.83
N VAL A 73 2.19 2.11 -2.65
CA VAL A 73 1.20 1.04 -2.43
C VAL A 73 -0.12 1.65 -1.97
N ILE A 74 -1.14 1.55 -2.82
CA ILE A 74 -2.50 1.98 -2.52
C ILE A 74 -3.28 0.80 -1.95
N GLU A 75 -3.94 1.01 -0.82
CA GLU A 75 -4.67 -0.04 -0.13
C GLU A 75 -6.17 0.04 -0.46
N ILE A 76 -6.76 -1.09 -0.85
CA ILE A 76 -8.21 -1.24 -0.95
C ILE A 76 -8.75 -1.28 0.48
N ALA A 77 -9.25 -0.13 0.93
CA ALA A 77 -9.64 0.09 2.31
C ALA A 77 -10.81 -0.80 2.78
N HIS A 78 -10.98 -0.86 4.10
CA HIS A 78 -12.22 -1.32 4.72
C HIS A 78 -13.05 -0.07 5.01
N ASP A 79 -14.11 0.16 4.23
CA ASP A 79 -15.04 1.25 4.50
C ASP A 79 -15.97 0.94 5.69
N PHE A 80 -16.62 1.98 6.23
CA PHE A 80 -17.52 1.82 7.38
C PHE A 80 -18.74 0.97 7.08
N HIS A 81 -19.19 0.91 5.82
CA HIS A 81 -20.28 0.03 5.40
C HIS A 81 -19.88 -1.45 5.51
N GLY A 82 -18.68 -1.79 5.05
CA GLY A 82 -18.06 -3.09 5.21
C GLY A 82 -17.87 -3.44 6.68
N VAL A 83 -17.31 -2.53 7.49
CA VAL A 83 -17.15 -2.72 8.93
C VAL A 83 -18.50 -3.03 9.60
N TYR A 84 -19.53 -2.23 9.34
CA TYR A 84 -20.88 -2.45 9.86
C TYR A 84 -21.39 -3.84 9.51
N ARG A 85 -21.36 -4.23 8.23
CA ARG A 85 -21.84 -5.54 7.77
C ARG A 85 -21.14 -6.70 8.46
N ILE A 86 -19.82 -6.62 8.62
CA ILE A 86 -19.01 -7.66 9.26
C ILE A 86 -19.37 -7.78 10.74
N LEU A 87 -19.54 -6.64 11.43
CA LEU A 87 -19.93 -6.62 12.83
C LEU A 87 -21.34 -7.19 13.04
N GLN A 88 -22.29 -6.86 12.17
CA GLN A 88 -23.65 -7.43 12.24
C GLN A 88 -23.63 -8.95 12.06
N GLN A 89 -22.79 -9.47 11.15
CA GLN A 89 -22.61 -10.92 11.02
C GLN A 89 -21.97 -11.54 12.27
N ALA A 90 -21.01 -10.85 12.89
CA ALA A 90 -20.35 -11.31 14.10
C ALA A 90 -21.28 -11.38 15.31
N LYS A 91 -22.14 -10.38 15.49
CA LYS A 91 -23.12 -10.33 16.58
C LYS A 91 -24.15 -11.46 16.51
N ILE A 92 -24.45 -11.98 15.32
CA ILE A 92 -25.31 -13.17 15.17
C ILE A 92 -24.63 -14.42 15.75
N LYS A 93 -23.29 -14.47 15.76
CA LYS A 93 -22.52 -15.65 16.17
C LYS A 93 -22.08 -15.59 17.63
N SER A 94 -21.73 -14.42 18.15
CA SER A 94 -21.25 -14.24 19.52
C SER A 94 -21.44 -12.80 19.98
N GLN A 95 -21.67 -12.62 21.28
CA GLN A 95 -21.61 -11.31 21.93
C GLN A 95 -20.16 -10.87 22.21
N LYS A 96 -19.24 -11.83 22.36
CA LYS A 96 -17.83 -11.57 22.66
C LYS A 96 -17.01 -11.70 21.39
N ILE A 97 -16.76 -10.55 20.76
CA ILE A 97 -16.13 -10.41 19.44
C ILE A 97 -14.74 -9.78 19.60
N ALA A 98 -13.76 -10.30 18.88
CA ALA A 98 -12.46 -9.65 18.71
C ALA A 98 -12.14 -9.44 17.22
N ALA A 99 -11.75 -8.23 16.85
CA ALA A 99 -11.24 -7.92 15.53
C ALA A 99 -9.71 -7.90 15.54
N VAL A 100 -9.09 -8.68 14.65
CA VAL A 100 -7.65 -8.79 14.50
C VAL A 100 -7.26 -8.24 13.13
N GLY A 101 -6.29 -7.33 13.09
CA GLY A 101 -5.76 -6.88 11.81
C GLY A 101 -4.66 -5.83 11.89
N PHE A 102 -4.35 -5.28 10.73
CA PHE A 102 -3.27 -4.32 10.52
C PHE A 102 -3.72 -2.89 10.84
N PRO A 103 -2.78 -1.94 11.03
CA PRO A 103 -3.09 -0.61 11.56
C PRO A 103 -4.22 0.13 10.83
N GLN A 104 -4.29 0.06 9.49
CA GLN A 104 -5.35 0.74 8.73
C GLN A 104 -6.76 0.20 9.08
N PHE A 105 -6.91 -1.12 9.18
CA PHE A 105 -8.18 -1.74 9.57
C PHE A 105 -8.53 -1.45 11.03
N CYS A 106 -7.56 -1.55 11.94
CA CYS A 106 -7.77 -1.24 13.35
C CYS A 106 -8.13 0.23 13.59
N ASN A 107 -7.57 1.16 12.81
CA ASN A 107 -7.96 2.57 12.83
C ASN A 107 -9.43 2.74 12.42
N ALA A 108 -9.84 2.14 11.30
CA ALA A 108 -11.23 2.19 10.85
C ALA A 108 -12.20 1.64 11.90
N LEU A 109 -11.85 0.52 12.55
CA LEU A 109 -12.63 -0.06 13.64
C LEU A 109 -12.72 0.86 14.86
N ARG A 110 -11.63 1.49 15.30
CA ARG A 110 -11.64 2.45 16.42
C ARG A 110 -12.54 3.64 16.14
N HIS A 111 -12.46 4.20 14.92
CA HIS A 111 -13.35 5.28 14.51
C HIS A 111 -14.82 4.83 14.53
N TYR A 112 -15.10 3.63 14.05
CA TYR A 112 -16.43 3.04 14.08
C TYR A 112 -16.94 2.86 15.53
N GLN A 113 -16.12 2.33 16.45
CA GLN A 113 -16.48 2.22 17.88
C GLN A 113 -16.83 3.57 18.48
N ASN A 114 -16.00 4.59 18.26
CA ASN A 114 -16.23 5.94 18.77
C ASN A 114 -17.52 6.58 18.23
N MET A 115 -17.91 6.23 17.00
CA MET A 115 -19.12 6.76 16.37
C MET A 115 -20.40 6.05 16.84
N THR A 116 -20.31 4.76 17.16
CA THR A 116 -21.48 3.89 17.39
C THR A 116 -21.66 3.44 18.84
N ASN A 117 -20.65 3.67 19.69
CA ASN A 117 -20.55 3.13 21.05
C ASN A 117 -20.63 1.59 21.11
N GLU A 118 -20.26 0.90 20.03
CA GLU A 118 -20.19 -0.55 20.02
C GLU A 118 -18.94 -1.08 20.73
N GLU A 119 -19.14 -2.06 21.62
CA GLU A 119 -18.06 -2.71 22.35
C GLU A 119 -17.62 -4.00 21.67
N PHE A 120 -16.39 -4.03 21.18
CA PHE A 120 -15.67 -5.22 20.75
C PHE A 120 -14.16 -5.01 20.94
N LYS A 121 -13.41 -6.10 21.07
CA LYS A 121 -11.95 -6.02 21.26
C LYS A 121 -11.25 -5.76 19.93
N ILE A 122 -10.32 -4.81 19.89
CA ILE A 122 -9.45 -4.58 18.72
C ILE A 122 -8.04 -5.04 19.07
N CYS A 123 -7.52 -6.01 18.31
CA CYS A 123 -6.16 -6.53 18.41
C CYS A 123 -5.37 -6.12 17.16
N GLN A 124 -4.44 -5.19 17.33
CA GLN A 124 -3.59 -4.72 16.23
C GLN A 124 -2.31 -5.57 16.12
N VAL A 125 -1.98 -5.98 14.90
CA VAL A 125 -0.72 -6.67 14.55
C VAL A 125 0.05 -5.86 13.51
N TYR A 126 1.38 -6.04 13.46
CA TYR A 126 2.24 -5.35 12.50
C TYR A 126 2.87 -6.30 11.47
N ASN A 127 2.94 -7.58 11.79
CA ASN A 127 3.40 -8.63 10.89
C ASN A 127 2.48 -9.85 11.02
N HIS A 128 2.58 -10.79 10.08
CA HIS A 128 1.72 -11.98 10.07
C HIS A 128 2.12 -13.02 11.12
N ASN A 129 3.37 -12.99 11.59
CA ASN A 129 3.88 -13.92 12.60
C ASN A 129 3.22 -13.69 13.97
N ASP A 130 2.80 -12.45 14.25
CA ASP A 130 2.09 -12.10 15.49
C ASP A 130 0.65 -12.66 15.54
N ILE A 131 0.05 -12.97 14.39
CA ILE A 131 -1.38 -13.34 14.29
C ILE A 131 -1.68 -14.60 15.07
N GLU A 132 -0.82 -15.62 14.97
CA GLU A 132 -1.04 -16.91 15.65
C GLU A 132 -1.11 -16.74 17.17
N ASN A 133 -0.16 -15.99 17.75
CA ASN A 133 -0.11 -15.72 19.17
C ASN A 133 -1.35 -14.95 19.65
N VAL A 134 -1.79 -13.95 18.89
CA VAL A 134 -3.00 -13.17 19.20
C VAL A 134 -4.24 -14.08 19.18
N ILE A 135 -4.37 -14.94 18.17
CA ILE A 135 -5.52 -15.85 18.04
C ILE A 135 -5.54 -16.89 19.15
N LYS A 136 -4.38 -17.47 19.48
CA LYS A 136 -4.23 -18.39 20.61
C LYS A 136 -4.68 -17.72 21.91
N ASN A 137 -4.18 -16.51 22.20
CA ASN A 137 -4.57 -15.76 23.39
C ASN A 137 -6.09 -15.49 23.42
N LEU A 138 -6.70 -15.14 22.29
CA LEU A 138 -8.16 -14.94 22.23
C LEU A 138 -8.93 -16.23 22.55
N SER A 139 -8.49 -17.38 22.02
CA SER A 139 -9.08 -18.69 22.33
C SER A 139 -8.99 -19.03 23.83
N GLU A 140 -7.82 -18.79 24.44
CA GLU A 140 -7.59 -19.01 25.88
C GLU A 140 -8.37 -18.04 26.79
N ASN A 141 -8.87 -16.93 26.24
CA ASN A 141 -9.64 -15.91 26.98
C ASN A 141 -11.13 -15.92 26.60
N ASP A 142 -11.68 -17.09 26.26
CA ASP A 142 -13.10 -17.32 25.96
C ASP A 142 -13.68 -16.44 24.85
N TYR A 143 -12.89 -16.10 23.82
CA TYR A 143 -13.45 -15.59 22.58
C TYR A 143 -13.89 -16.77 21.70
N HIS A 144 -15.03 -16.63 21.02
CA HIS A 144 -15.54 -17.66 20.10
C HIS A 144 -15.70 -17.16 18.67
N THR A 145 -15.60 -15.86 18.44
CA THR A 145 -15.74 -15.23 17.13
C THR A 145 -14.70 -14.15 16.95
N VAL A 146 -13.98 -14.22 15.84
CA VAL A 146 -12.99 -13.23 15.44
C VAL A 146 -13.32 -12.66 14.06
N ILE A 147 -12.99 -11.38 13.89
CA ILE A 147 -13.06 -10.67 12.62
C ILE A 147 -11.64 -10.45 12.11
N GLY A 148 -11.40 -10.70 10.82
CA GLY A 148 -10.10 -10.37 10.23
C GLY A 148 -9.94 -10.80 8.77
N GLY A 149 -8.69 -10.70 8.28
CA GLY A 149 -8.32 -11.12 6.93
C GLY A 149 -8.11 -12.63 6.79
N LEU A 150 -7.60 -13.05 5.62
CA LEU A 150 -7.40 -14.47 5.28
C LEU A 150 -6.56 -15.22 6.33
N THR A 151 -5.39 -14.70 6.69
CA THR A 151 -4.50 -15.35 7.68
C THR A 151 -5.11 -15.41 9.07
N VAL A 152 -5.92 -14.41 9.45
CA VAL A 152 -6.67 -14.44 10.71
C VAL A 152 -7.69 -15.58 10.68
N ALA A 153 -8.40 -15.76 9.56
CA ALA A 153 -9.38 -16.84 9.42
C ALA A 153 -8.74 -18.24 9.42
N GLU A 154 -7.59 -18.38 8.78
CA GLU A 154 -6.81 -19.63 8.78
C GLU A 154 -6.35 -20.00 10.21
N MET A 155 -5.81 -19.04 10.96
CA MET A 155 -5.40 -19.27 12.35
C MET A 155 -6.60 -19.49 13.27
N ALA A 156 -7.68 -18.73 13.11
CA ALA A 156 -8.91 -18.92 13.88
C ALA A 156 -9.43 -20.35 13.77
N LYS A 157 -9.45 -20.90 12.56
CA LYS A 157 -9.84 -22.30 12.31
C LYS A 157 -8.93 -23.29 13.04
N LYS A 158 -7.62 -23.05 13.10
CA LYS A 158 -6.64 -23.88 13.84
C LYS A 158 -6.93 -23.92 15.34
N TYR A 159 -7.45 -22.84 15.92
CA TYR A 159 -7.76 -22.71 17.34
C TYR A 159 -9.27 -22.79 17.66
N ASN A 160 -10.07 -23.41 16.78
CA ASN A 160 -11.51 -23.62 16.94
C ASN A 160 -12.33 -22.35 17.19
N LEU A 161 -11.91 -21.22 16.62
CA LEU A 161 -12.66 -19.96 16.62
C LEU A 161 -13.46 -19.80 15.33
N ASN A 162 -14.66 -19.22 15.44
CA ASN A 162 -15.39 -18.78 14.26
C ASN A 162 -14.69 -17.55 13.66
N ALA A 163 -14.44 -17.56 12.36
CA ALA A 163 -13.86 -16.42 11.65
C ALA A 163 -14.89 -15.77 10.74
N ILE A 164 -14.95 -14.45 10.78
CA ILE A 164 -15.75 -13.65 9.86
C ILE A 164 -14.80 -12.73 9.10
N MET A 165 -14.77 -12.93 7.78
CA MET A 165 -13.94 -12.15 6.90
C MET A 165 -14.72 -10.98 6.32
N GLY A 166 -14.05 -9.84 6.25
CA GLY A 166 -14.58 -8.68 5.54
C GLY A 166 -14.61 -8.88 4.05
N ASP A 167 -15.80 -8.77 3.47
CA ASP A 167 -15.93 -8.60 2.03
C ASP A 167 -15.42 -7.22 1.61
N THR A 168 -15.01 -7.12 0.35
CA THR A 168 -14.58 -5.87 -0.26
C THR A 168 -15.74 -5.25 -0.99
N ASP A 169 -16.08 -3.99 -0.67
CA ASP A 169 -17.08 -3.24 -1.44
C ASP A 169 -16.48 -2.80 -2.79
N ASN A 170 -17.31 -2.78 -3.83
CA ASN A 170 -16.93 -2.27 -5.15
C ASN A 170 -16.51 -0.80 -5.05
N ILE A 171 -17.15 -0.02 -4.18
CA ILE A 171 -16.81 1.39 -3.92
C ILE A 171 -15.34 1.52 -3.48
N SER A 172 -14.90 0.70 -2.53
CA SER A 172 -13.52 0.69 -2.03
C SER A 172 -12.51 0.31 -3.13
N ILE A 173 -12.87 -0.63 -4.02
CA ILE A 173 -12.03 -1.01 -5.18
C ILE A 173 -11.93 0.16 -6.16
N GLU A 174 -13.06 0.78 -6.50
CA GLU A 174 -13.11 1.91 -7.43
C GLU A 174 -12.32 3.11 -6.92
N GLN A 175 -12.40 3.40 -5.62
CA GLN A 175 -11.63 4.45 -4.97
C GLN A 175 -10.13 4.19 -5.08
N ALA A 176 -9.67 2.99 -4.74
CA ALA A 176 -8.25 2.62 -4.86
C ALA A 176 -7.75 2.72 -6.32
N ILE A 177 -8.56 2.30 -7.29
CA ILE A 177 -8.26 2.44 -8.72
C ILE A 177 -8.17 3.92 -9.12
N ASN A 178 -9.13 4.75 -8.71
CA ASN A 178 -9.15 6.18 -9.02
C ASN A 178 -7.95 6.91 -8.42
N GLU A 179 -7.59 6.57 -7.18
CA GLU A 179 -6.40 7.08 -6.50
C GLU A 179 -5.14 6.69 -7.28
N ALA A 180 -5.02 5.43 -7.71
CA ALA A 180 -3.88 4.95 -8.49
C ALA A 180 -3.71 5.69 -9.80
N TYR A 181 -4.79 5.85 -10.59
CA TYR A 181 -4.71 6.61 -11.84
C TYR A 181 -4.41 8.10 -11.62
N SER A 182 -4.96 8.70 -10.57
CA SER A 182 -4.68 10.11 -10.23
C SER A 182 -3.22 10.30 -9.84
N LEU A 183 -2.69 9.42 -8.99
CA LEU A 183 -1.28 9.43 -8.60
C LEU A 183 -0.37 9.14 -9.80
N LEU A 184 -0.70 8.17 -10.65
CA LEU A 184 0.07 7.88 -11.86
C LEU A 184 0.14 9.08 -12.79
N LYS A 185 -1.00 9.76 -13.02
CA LYS A 185 -1.06 10.98 -13.83
C LYS A 185 -0.16 12.07 -13.23
N TYR A 186 -0.14 12.22 -11.91
CA TYR A 186 0.74 13.15 -11.22
C TYR A 186 2.22 12.77 -11.40
N LEU A 187 2.60 11.51 -11.15
CA LEU A 187 3.96 11.00 -11.33
C LEU A 187 4.48 11.21 -12.75
N ASN A 188 3.63 10.93 -13.76
CA ASN A 188 3.99 11.14 -15.16
C ASN A 188 4.18 12.63 -15.50
N ARG A 189 3.37 13.52 -14.92
CA ARG A 189 3.53 14.97 -15.10
C ARG A 189 4.83 15.49 -14.47
N GLU A 190 5.15 15.04 -13.25
CA GLU A 190 6.39 15.45 -12.58
C GLU A 190 7.63 14.92 -13.32
N ASN A 191 7.59 13.67 -13.78
CA ASN A 191 8.66 13.11 -14.60
C ASN A 191 8.84 13.90 -15.92
N THR A 192 7.74 14.29 -16.56
CA THR A 192 7.79 15.12 -17.78
C THR A 192 8.46 16.48 -17.50
N LYS A 193 8.12 17.14 -16.38
CA LYS A 193 8.76 18.40 -15.99
C LYS A 193 10.25 18.24 -15.72
N LEU A 194 10.66 17.16 -15.05
CA LEU A 194 12.07 16.86 -14.78
C LEU A 194 12.84 16.68 -16.09
N ILE A 195 12.32 15.86 -17.01
CA ILE A 195 12.93 15.64 -18.33
C ILE A 195 13.05 16.97 -19.09
N MET A 196 12.00 17.80 -19.10
CA MET A 196 12.03 19.12 -19.74
C MET A 196 13.07 20.06 -19.11
N SER A 197 13.17 20.07 -17.78
CA SER A 197 14.16 20.88 -17.05
C SER A 197 15.59 20.44 -17.38
N HIS A 198 15.87 19.14 -17.35
CA HIS A 198 17.17 18.59 -17.74
C HIS A 198 17.52 18.90 -19.20
N ALA A 199 16.55 18.82 -20.11
CA ALA A 199 16.75 19.15 -21.52
C ALA A 199 17.02 20.65 -21.73
N ALA A 200 16.37 21.54 -20.98
CA ALA A 200 16.63 22.97 -21.03
C ALA A 200 18.02 23.32 -20.51
N LEU A 201 18.43 22.75 -19.36
CA LEU A 201 19.75 22.96 -18.77
C LEU A 201 20.89 22.53 -19.71
N ASN A 202 20.72 21.42 -20.43
CA ASN A 202 21.72 20.91 -21.36
C ASN A 202 21.75 21.61 -22.73
N GLN A 203 20.77 22.48 -23.03
CA GLN A 203 20.78 23.33 -24.22
C GLN A 203 21.37 24.73 -23.96
N ALA A 204 21.59 25.10 -22.70
CA ALA A 204 22.28 26.34 -22.35
C ALA A 204 23.72 26.32 -22.88
N ARG A 205 24.25 27.50 -23.22
CA ARG A 205 25.64 27.66 -23.68
C ARG A 205 26.59 27.87 -22.50
N GLU A 206 26.06 28.28 -21.37
CA GLU A 206 26.76 28.50 -20.13
C GLU A 206 26.92 27.20 -19.33
N GLY A 207 28.00 27.11 -18.56
CA GLY A 207 28.13 26.09 -17.52
C GLY A 207 27.20 26.41 -16.36
N ILE A 208 26.21 25.55 -16.13
CA ILE A 208 25.23 25.70 -15.05
C ILE A 208 25.52 24.64 -13.99
N MET A 209 25.66 25.11 -12.75
CA MET A 209 25.81 24.29 -11.56
C MET A 209 24.77 24.72 -10.53
N CYS A 210 23.99 23.76 -10.06
CA CYS A 210 23.02 23.94 -8.99
C CYS A 210 23.61 23.39 -7.69
N ILE A 211 23.61 24.21 -6.65
CA ILE A 211 24.07 23.84 -5.30
C ILE A 211 22.91 23.95 -4.31
N ASP A 212 22.89 23.10 -3.28
CA ASP A 212 21.95 23.22 -2.17
C ASP A 212 22.40 24.27 -1.14
N GLN A 213 21.62 24.41 -0.06
CA GLN A 213 21.91 25.36 1.03
C GLN A 213 23.18 25.01 1.81
N LEU A 214 23.64 23.76 1.75
CA LEU A 214 24.87 23.28 2.39
C LEU A 214 26.08 23.38 1.46
N GLY A 215 25.88 23.83 0.22
CA GLY A 215 26.91 23.94 -0.81
C GLY A 215 27.24 22.62 -1.49
N GLU A 216 26.37 21.61 -1.38
CA GLU A 216 26.49 20.36 -2.12
C GLU A 216 25.97 20.52 -3.55
N ILE A 217 26.73 20.05 -4.54
CA ILE A 217 26.30 20.08 -5.94
C ILE A 217 25.15 19.10 -6.13
N ILE A 218 23.96 19.62 -6.43
CA ILE A 218 22.76 18.81 -6.67
C ILE A 218 22.52 18.52 -8.16
N ASN A 219 23.05 19.37 -9.05
CA ASN A 219 22.95 19.16 -10.50
C ASN A 219 24.02 19.99 -11.24
N ILE A 220 24.45 19.50 -12.39
CA ILE A 220 25.42 20.18 -13.25
C ILE A 220 25.14 19.80 -14.72
N ASN A 221 25.08 20.79 -15.61
CA ASN A 221 24.86 20.52 -17.04
C ASN A 221 26.17 20.07 -17.72
N ALA A 222 26.06 19.55 -18.95
CA ALA A 222 27.21 19.02 -19.69
C ALA A 222 28.38 20.01 -19.85
N ILE A 223 28.07 21.30 -20.08
CA ILE A 223 29.08 22.36 -20.19
C ILE A 223 29.70 22.67 -18.81
N GLY A 224 28.90 22.69 -17.75
CA GLY A 224 29.40 22.87 -16.39
C GLY A 224 30.38 21.76 -16.00
N LEU A 225 30.09 20.51 -16.35
CA LEU A 225 30.98 19.37 -16.10
C LEU A 225 32.34 19.54 -16.78
N SER A 226 32.39 20.04 -18.01
CA SER A 226 33.65 20.27 -18.72
C SER A 226 34.44 21.45 -18.18
N LEU A 227 33.76 22.45 -17.59
CA LEU A 227 34.39 23.66 -17.05
C LEU A 227 34.87 23.51 -15.60
N PHE A 228 34.06 22.91 -14.72
CA PHE A 228 34.25 23.00 -13.28
C PHE A 228 34.97 21.82 -12.63
N GLN A 229 35.18 20.70 -13.35
CA GLN A 229 35.87 19.50 -12.86
C GLN A 229 35.33 18.97 -11.52
N CYS A 230 34.02 19.06 -11.31
CA CYS A 230 33.33 18.62 -10.11
C CYS A 230 32.14 17.72 -10.45
N HIS A 231 31.67 16.95 -9.48
CA HIS A 231 30.60 15.96 -9.63
C HIS A 231 29.41 16.29 -8.71
N VAL A 232 28.24 15.79 -9.08
CA VAL A 232 27.07 15.80 -8.18
C VAL A 232 27.44 15.09 -6.88
N GLY A 233 27.14 15.72 -5.74
CA GLY A 233 27.54 15.28 -4.40
C GLY A 233 28.79 15.96 -3.83
N ASP A 234 29.58 16.68 -4.65
CA ASP A 234 30.73 17.44 -4.14
C ASP A 234 30.29 18.62 -3.27
N LYS A 235 31.02 18.90 -2.18
CA LYS A 235 30.78 20.07 -1.31
C LYS A 235 31.71 21.22 -1.65
N ILE A 236 31.15 22.32 -2.14
CA ILE A 236 31.89 23.51 -2.56
C ILE A 236 32.17 24.43 -1.37
N PHE A 237 31.25 24.53 -0.42
CA PHE A 237 31.51 25.28 0.80
C PHE A 237 32.44 24.50 1.73
N LYS A 238 33.70 24.93 1.82
CA LYS A 238 34.58 24.49 2.91
C LYS A 238 33.99 24.98 4.22
N LYS A 239 33.87 24.10 5.23
CA LYS A 239 33.59 24.51 6.61
C LYS A 239 34.54 25.66 6.95
N ARG A 240 34.03 26.87 7.18
CA ARG A 240 34.81 27.91 7.84
C ARG A 240 35.20 27.33 9.20
N GLY A 241 36.48 27.03 9.38
CA GLY A 241 37.03 26.70 10.68
C GLY A 241 36.69 27.85 11.63
N ILE A 242 35.99 27.51 12.71
CA ILE A 242 35.96 28.33 13.92
C ILE A 242 37.21 27.95 14.71
#